data_AF-W0QA46-F1
#
_entry.id   AF-W0QA46-F1
#
_cell.length_a   1.000
_cell.length_b   1.000
_cell.length_c   1.000
_cell.angle_alpha   90.00
_cell.angle_beta   90.00
_cell.angle_gamma   90.00
#
_symmetry.space_group_name_H-M   'P 1'
#
loop_
_entity.id
_entity.type
_entity.pdbx_description
1 polymer ?
#
loop_
_entity_poly.entity_id
_entity_poly.type
_entity_poly.pdbx_seq_one_letter_code
_entity_poly.pdbx_strand_id
1 'polypeptide(L)' 'MNGYKCPNCGADLLDWRHFNDAILRGSDGNDFECTGRTCGKQYHRDEILEEVNADG' A
#
# COMPACT_ATOMS: atom_id res chain seq x y z
N MET A 1 9.93 -1.39 -12.94
CA MET A 1 9.38 -1.56 -11.58
C MET A 1 8.05 -0.82 -11.55
N ASN A 2 6.94 -1.52 -11.74
CA ASN A 2 5.60 -0.95 -11.51
C ASN A 2 5.30 -1.15 -10.02
N GLY A 3 5.61 -0.13 -9.21
CA GLY A 3 5.19 -0.09 -7.82
C GLY A 3 3.69 0.19 -7.73
N TYR A 4 3.06 -0.27 -6.65
CA TYR A 4 1.67 0.07 -6.38
C TYR A 4 1.58 1.55 -6.00
N LYS A 5 0.55 2.24 -6.49
CA LYS A 5 0.30 3.65 -6.18
C LYS A 5 -0.92 3.79 -5.30
N CYS A 6 -0.87 4.76 -4.40
CA CYS A 6 -1.96 5.10 -3.51
C CYS A 6 -3.12 5.64 -4.35
N PRO A 7 -4.31 5.01 -4.31
CA PRO A 7 -5.46 5.48 -5.09
C PRO A 7 -5.92 6.87 -4.61
N ASN A 8 -5.67 7.21 -3.34
CA ASN A 8 -6.11 8.48 -2.75
C ASN A 8 -5.23 9.68 -3.14
N CYS A 9 -3.93 9.50 -3.37
CA CYS A 9 -3.01 10.62 -3.64
C CYS A 9 -1.97 10.39 -4.74
N GLY A 10 -1.93 9.20 -5.35
CA GLY A 10 -1.00 8.83 -6.42
C GLY A 10 0.46 8.59 -5.98
N ALA A 11 0.78 8.79 -4.69
CA ALA A 11 2.11 8.51 -4.14
C ALA A 11 2.39 7.00 -4.13
N ASP A 12 3.67 6.62 -4.08
CA ASP A 12 4.05 5.21 -4.06
C ASP A 12 3.69 4.54 -2.73
N LEU A 13 3.26 3.29 -2.82
CA LEU A 13 2.97 2.44 -1.68
C LEU A 13 4.21 1.64 -1.32
N LEU A 14 4.58 1.69 -0.05
CA LEU A 14 5.60 0.84 0.55
C LEU A 14 4.99 -0.54 0.82
N ASP A 15 5.54 -1.57 0.17
CA ASP A 15 5.15 -2.96 0.39
C ASP A 15 5.92 -3.51 1.60
N TRP A 16 5.25 -3.60 2.74
CA TRP A 16 5.82 -4.10 3.98
C TRP A 16 6.02 -5.62 3.97
N ARG A 17 5.40 -6.35 3.04
CA ARG A 17 5.55 -7.81 2.93
C ARG A 17 6.96 -8.27 2.59
N HIS A 18 7.72 -7.47 1.83
CA HIS A 18 9.14 -7.76 1.59
C HIS A 18 10.01 -7.51 2.82
N PHE A 19 9.51 -6.75 3.80
CA PHE A 19 10.19 -6.54 5.07
C PHE A 19 9.77 -7.66 6.03
N ASN A 20 10.65 -8.66 6.20
CA ASN A 20 10.42 -9.84 7.05
C ASN A 20 10.43 -9.53 8.56
N ASP A 21 10.41 -8.25 8.93
CA ASP A 21 10.45 -7.85 10.33
C ASP A 21 9.02 -7.68 10.85
N ALA A 22 8.61 -8.62 11.70
CA ALA A 22 7.29 -8.63 12.30
C ALA A 22 6.98 -7.37 13.14
N ILE A 23 8.00 -6.60 13.53
CA ILE A 23 7.87 -5.34 14.28
C ILE A 23 7.48 -4.19 13.33
N LEU A 24 7.85 -4.28 12.05
CA LEU A 24 7.54 -3.28 11.03
C LEU A 24 6.21 -3.54 10.31
N ARG A 25 5.70 -4.78 10.34
CA ARG A 25 4.32 -5.06 9.92
C ARG A 25 3.38 -4.33 10.86
N GLY A 26 2.83 -3.20 10.40
CA GLY A 26 1.81 -2.46 11.14
C GLY A 26 0.73 -3.41 11.66
N SER A 27 0.39 -3.28 12.95
CA SER A 27 -0.39 -4.23 13.75
C SER A 27 -1.76 -4.67 13.19
N ASP A 28 -2.22 -4.09 12.10
CA ASP A 28 -3.54 -4.33 11.52
C ASP A 28 -3.53 -5.28 10.31
N GLY A 29 -2.36 -5.77 9.89
CA GLY A 29 -2.27 -6.71 8.77
C GLY A 29 -2.23 -6.06 7.38
N ASN A 30 -2.25 -4.72 7.31
CA ASN A 30 -2.07 -3.99 6.07
C ASN A 30 -0.69 -4.25 5.46
N ASP A 31 -0.70 -4.70 4.21
CA ASP A 31 0.49 -5.08 3.46
C ASP A 31 1.20 -3.86 2.83
N PHE A 32 0.45 -2.78 2.62
CA PHE A 32 0.89 -1.59 1.91
C PHE A 32 0.65 -0.33 2.73
N GLU A 33 1.63 0.58 2.72
CA GLU A 33 1.50 1.90 3.36
C GLU A 33 1.82 3.01 2.38
N CYS A 34 0.98 4.04 2.37
CA CYS A 34 1.23 5.21 1.55
C CYS A 34 2.37 6.05 2.11
N THR A 35 3.43 6.18 1.30
CA THR A 35 4.59 7.04 1.60
C THR A 35 4.30 8.54 1.45
N GLY A 36 3.09 8.89 1.03
CA GLY A 36 2.64 10.28 0.90
C GLY A 36 2.60 10.95 2.28
N ARG A 37 3.40 12.00 2.44
CA ARG A 37 3.64 12.71 3.72
C ARG A 37 2.37 13.15 4.47
N THR A 38 1.29 13.42 3.74
CA THR A 38 -0.01 13.86 4.30
C THR A 38 -1.10 12.79 4.20
N CYS A 39 -0.82 11.65 3.56
CA CYS A 39 -1.81 10.59 3.36
C CYS A 39 -1.74 9.57 4.48
N GLY A 40 -0.59 8.91 4.67
CA GLY A 40 -0.39 7.90 5.72
C GLY A 40 -1.40 6.75 5.72
N LYS A 41 -2.19 6.59 4.66
CA LYS A 41 -3.18 5.52 4.54
C LYS A 41 -2.48 4.18 4.36
N GLN A 42 -3.07 3.15 4.94
CA GLN A 42 -2.62 1.77 4.79
C GLN A 42 -3.69 0.99 4.02
N TYR A 43 -3.24 0.02 3.24
CA TYR A 43 -4.09 -0.75 2.35
C TYR A 43 -3.71 -2.22 2.39
N HIS A 44 -4.72 -3.07 2.20
CA HIS A 44 -4.50 -4.46 1.88
C HIS A 44 -4.24 -4.67 0.40
N ARG A 45 -3.61 -5.81 0.08
CA ARG A 45 -3.39 -6.21 -1.31
C ARG A 45 -4.67 -6.23 -2.14
N ASP A 46 -5.76 -6.69 -1.55
CA ASP A 46 -7.04 -6.85 -2.25
C ASP A 46 -7.56 -5.50 -2.74
N GLU A 47 -7.58 -4.50 -1.84
CA GLU A 47 -8.04 -3.14 -2.16
C GLU A 47 -7.19 -2.47 -3.25
N ILE A 48 -5.87 -2.67 -3.22
CA ILE A 48 -4.99 -2.10 -4.26
C ILE A 48 -5.20 -2.78 -5.61
N LEU A 49 -5.50 -4.08 -5.64
CA LEU A 49 -5.72 -4.79 -6.89
C LEU A 49 -7.10 -4.48 -7.49
N GLU A 50 -8.15 -4.30 -6.69
CA GLU A 50 -9.45 -3.87 -7.20
C GLU A 50 -9.36 -2.49 -7.87
N GLU A 51 -8.69 -1.52 -7.24
CA GLU A 51 -8.58 -0.17 -7.79
C GLU A 51 -7.77 -0.11 -9.10
N VAL A 52 -6.76 -0.97 -9.28
CA VAL A 52 -5.98 -1.03 -10.53
C VAL A 52 -6.79 -1.65 -11.68
N ASN A 53 -7.82 -2.44 -11.39
CA ASN A 53 -8.67 -3.06 -12.40
C ASN A 53 -9.99 -2.30 -12.64
N ALA A 54 -10.28 -1.24 -11.87
CA ALA A 54 -11.51 -0.44 -11.99
C ALA A 54 -11.47 0.65 -13.08
N ASP A 55 -10.32 0.89 -13.71
CA ASP A 55 -10.18 1.72 -14.92
C ASP A 55 -10.12 0.83 -16.17
N GLY A 56 -11.26 0.17 -16.47
CA GLY A 56 -11.44 -0.71 -17.63
C GLY A 56 -12.79 -0.50 -18.30
#